data_AF-A0A151N8D0-F1
#
_entry.id   AF-A0A151N8D0-F1
#
_cell.length_a   1.000
_cell.length_b   1.000
_cell.length_c   1.000
_cell.angle_alpha   90.00
_cell.angle_beta   90.00
_cell.angle_gamma   90.00
#
_symmetry.space_group_name_H-M   'P 1'
#
loop_
_entity.id
_entity.type
_entity.pdbx_description
1 polymer ?
#
loop_
_entity_poly.entity_id
_entity_poly.type
_entity_poly.pdbx_seq_one_letter_code
_entity_poly.pdbx_strand_id
1 'polypeptide(L)'
;MASNCLLPMQEQGLAALLAIQRRLEEIEVTFRELEEQGIKLEQSLRGERGTQAELKTQWINQLLHLVQKKNNLVSEESDLMIAVQELKLEEKQCHLDQEMRRYMNMDEGLKTPQDLQAEKEILEQFLEVVKKRDKLIQVQEEKRLSELGSADLGMERRPEA
;
A
#
# COMPACT_ATOMS: atom_id res chain seq x y z
N MET A 1 10.02 -31.78 15.47
CA MET A 1 8.65 -31.22 15.36
C MET A 1 8.62 -29.80 14.77
N ALA A 2 9.56 -29.41 13.88
CA ALA A 2 9.69 -28.01 13.42
C ALA A 2 9.43 -27.79 11.92
N SER A 3 8.77 -28.72 11.22
CA SER A 3 8.60 -28.64 9.75
C SER A 3 7.17 -28.36 9.27
N ASN A 4 6.21 -28.07 10.15
CA ASN A 4 4.79 -27.95 9.76
C ASN A 4 4.16 -26.54 9.93
N CYS A 5 4.95 -25.51 10.25
CA CYS A 5 4.45 -24.14 10.41
C CYS A 5 4.50 -23.29 9.12
N LEU A 6 5.19 -23.75 8.06
CA LEU A 6 5.36 -22.99 6.82
C LEU A 6 4.11 -22.98 5.94
N LEU A 7 3.44 -24.14 5.84
CA LEU A 7 2.21 -24.31 5.07
C LEU A 7 1.08 -23.37 5.53
N PRO A 8 0.73 -23.29 6.83
CA PRO A 8 -0.33 -22.38 7.26
C PRO A 8 0.03 -20.90 7.07
N MET A 9 1.31 -20.51 7.16
CA MET A 9 1.74 -19.14 6.87
C MET A 9 1.69 -18.81 5.37
N GLN A 10 2.09 -19.75 4.50
CA GLN A 10 2.00 -19.57 3.05
C GLN A 10 0.55 -19.54 2.57
N GLU A 11 -0.32 -20.40 3.10
CA GLU A 11 -1.75 -20.40 2.77
C GLU A 11 -2.42 -19.10 3.19
N GLN A 12 -2.11 -18.58 4.38
CA GLN A 12 -2.61 -17.29 4.86
C GLN A 12 -2.09 -16.12 4.01
N GLY A 13 -0.80 -16.11 3.67
CA GLY A 13 -0.20 -15.08 2.82
C GLY A 13 -0.79 -15.06 1.41
N LEU A 14 -1.03 -16.22 0.81
CA LEU A 14 -1.68 -16.34 -0.50
C LEU A 14 -3.14 -15.84 -0.45
N ALA A 15 -3.89 -16.23 0.58
CA ALA A 15 -5.26 -15.75 0.75
C ALA A 15 -5.33 -14.23 0.94
N ALA A 16 -4.42 -13.66 1.71
CA ALA A 16 -4.31 -12.22 1.89
C ALA A 16 -3.94 -11.50 0.59
N LEU A 17 -2.99 -12.03 -0.19
CA LEU A 17 -2.60 -11.47 -1.47
C LEU A 17 -3.77 -11.46 -2.48
N LEU A 18 -4.52 -12.57 -2.57
CA LEU A 18 -5.70 -12.66 -3.43
C LEU A 18 -6.79 -11.66 -3.02
N ALA A 19 -7.01 -11.47 -1.72
CA ALA A 19 -7.95 -10.49 -1.22
C ALA A 19 -7.54 -9.06 -1.60
N ILE A 20 -6.25 -8.73 -1.49
CA ILE A 20 -5.72 -7.43 -1.91
C ILE A 20 -5.85 -7.24 -3.42
N GLN A 21 -5.51 -8.23 -4.23
CA GLN A 21 -5.64 -8.16 -5.69
C GLN A 21 -7.09 -7.89 -6.11
N ARG A 22 -8.05 -8.62 -5.54
CA ARG A 22 -9.46 -8.35 -5.79
C ARG A 22 -9.85 -6.92 -5.41
N ARG A 23 -9.34 -6.41 -4.29
CA ARG A 23 -9.66 -5.05 -3.85
C ARG A 23 -9.08 -3.99 -4.80
N LEU A 24 -7.87 -4.20 -5.32
CA LEU A 24 -7.27 -3.34 -6.33
C LEU A 24 -8.09 -3.33 -7.63
N GLU A 25 -8.56 -4.48 -8.09
CA GLU A 25 -9.46 -4.57 -9.25
C GLU A 25 -10.78 -3.81 -9.04
N GLU A 26 -11.37 -3.92 -7.85
CA GLU A 26 -12.56 -3.15 -7.46
C GLU A 26 -12.28 -1.64 -7.51
N ILE A 27 -11.13 -1.20 -6.98
CA ILE A 27 -10.69 0.19 -7.03
C ILE A 27 -10.55 0.66 -8.48
N GLU A 28 -9.89 -0.10 -9.36
CA GLU A 28 -9.74 0.23 -10.79
C GLU A 28 -11.08 0.39 -11.51
N VAL A 29 -12.07 -0.45 -11.21
CA VAL A 29 -13.43 -0.31 -11.74
C VAL A 29 -14.04 1.01 -11.26
N THR A 30 -13.96 1.32 -9.96
CA THR A 30 -14.52 2.57 -9.44
C THR A 30 -13.80 3.82 -9.98
N PHE A 31 -12.50 3.76 -10.28
CA PHE A 31 -11.78 4.85 -10.94
C PHE A 31 -12.36 5.14 -12.32
N ARG A 32 -12.61 4.12 -13.14
CA ARG A 32 -13.22 4.27 -14.46
C ARG A 32 -14.60 4.91 -14.38
N GLU A 33 -15.41 4.52 -13.40
CA GLU A 33 -16.72 5.15 -13.17
C GLU A 33 -16.61 6.62 -12.78
N LEU A 34 -15.62 6.99 -11.94
CA LEU A 34 -15.39 8.39 -11.57
C LEU A 34 -14.89 9.22 -12.75
N GLU A 35 -14.06 8.66 -13.61
CA GLU A 35 -13.62 9.33 -14.85
C GLU A 35 -14.81 9.59 -15.77
N GLU A 36 -15.70 8.61 -15.95
CA GLU A 36 -16.92 8.79 -16.75
C GLU A 36 -17.84 9.85 -16.15
N GLN A 37 -18.01 9.86 -14.82
CA GLN A 37 -18.77 10.90 -14.11
C GLN A 37 -18.13 12.28 -14.29
N GLY A 38 -16.79 12.36 -14.24
CA GLY A 38 -16.05 13.60 -14.47
C GLY A 38 -16.22 14.13 -15.91
N ILE A 39 -16.19 13.24 -16.91
CA ILE A 39 -16.43 13.60 -18.31
C ILE A 39 -17.87 14.12 -18.48
N LYS A 40 -18.87 13.43 -17.92
CA LYS A 40 -20.27 13.89 -17.96
C LYS A 40 -20.44 15.26 -17.29
N LEU A 41 -19.78 15.47 -16.16
CA LEU A 41 -19.80 16.75 -15.44
C LEU A 41 -19.19 17.88 -16.29
N GLU A 42 -18.08 17.62 -16.98
CA GLU A 42 -17.41 18.58 -17.88
C GLU A 42 -18.27 18.90 -19.11
N GLN A 43 -18.93 17.90 -19.69
CA GLN A 43 -19.83 18.07 -20.83
C GLN A 43 -21.07 18.89 -20.48
N SER A 44 -21.71 18.63 -19.33
CA SER A 44 -22.86 19.41 -18.86
C SER A 44 -22.48 20.89 -18.63
N LEU A 45 -21.29 21.15 -18.10
CA LEU A 45 -20.80 22.52 -17.87
C LEU A 45 -20.62 23.31 -19.16
N ARG A 46 -20.21 22.65 -20.27
CA ARG A 46 -20.13 23.31 -21.59
C ARG A 46 -21.50 23.60 -22.20
N GLY A 47 -22.54 22.85 -21.81
CA GLY A 47 -23.88 22.92 -22.38
C GLY A 47 -24.86 23.87 -21.66
N GLU A 48 -24.65 24.16 -20.37
CA GLU A 48 -25.62 24.90 -19.56
C GLU A 48 -25.51 26.44 -19.66
N ARG A 49 -26.67 27.09 -19.90
CA ARG A 49 -26.87 28.55 -19.78
C ARG A 49 -27.81 28.84 -18.60
N GLY A 50 -27.28 29.00 -17.40
CA GLY A 50 -28.07 29.45 -16.23
C GLY A 50 -27.42 30.59 -15.46
N THR A 51 -28.09 31.03 -14.39
CA THR A 51 -27.59 32.07 -13.47
C THR A 51 -26.24 31.64 -12.90
N GLN A 52 -25.22 32.41 -13.25
CA GLN A 52 -23.82 32.01 -13.19
C GLN A 52 -23.31 31.65 -11.78
N ALA A 53 -24.02 32.03 -10.69
CA ALA A 53 -23.57 31.84 -9.32
C ALA A 53 -23.99 30.49 -8.70
N GLU A 54 -25.26 30.09 -8.82
CA GLU A 54 -25.77 28.84 -8.21
C GLU A 54 -25.22 27.60 -8.92
N LEU A 55 -25.18 27.64 -10.26
CA LEU A 55 -24.56 26.57 -11.07
C LEU A 55 -23.06 26.39 -10.76
N LYS A 56 -22.34 27.49 -10.52
CA LYS A 56 -20.93 27.43 -10.12
C LYS A 56 -20.75 26.74 -8.77
N THR A 57 -21.56 27.09 -7.77
CA THR A 57 -21.49 26.47 -6.45
C THR A 57 -21.81 24.98 -6.50
N GLN A 58 -22.87 24.59 -7.21
CA GLN A 58 -23.23 23.19 -7.40
C GLN A 58 -22.12 22.40 -8.11
N TRP A 59 -21.52 22.98 -9.15
CA TRP A 59 -20.43 22.35 -9.89
C TRP A 59 -19.16 22.20 -9.05
N ILE A 60 -18.76 23.25 -8.32
CA ILE A 60 -17.60 23.19 -7.40
C ILE A 60 -17.80 22.07 -6.37
N ASN A 61 -19.00 21.94 -5.83
CA ASN A 61 -19.31 20.87 -4.87
C ASN A 61 -19.22 19.47 -5.50
N GLN A 62 -19.72 19.30 -6.73
CA GLN A 62 -19.62 18.02 -7.45
C GLN A 62 -18.17 17.68 -7.83
N LEU A 63 -17.39 18.66 -8.27
CA LEU A 63 -15.97 18.48 -8.56
C LEU A 63 -15.20 18.13 -7.29
N LEU A 64 -15.44 18.84 -6.18
CA LEU A 64 -14.82 18.56 -4.89
C LEU A 64 -15.14 17.14 -4.42
N HIS A 65 -16.39 16.71 -4.56
CA HIS A 65 -16.79 15.33 -4.23
C HIS A 65 -16.05 14.29 -5.08
N LEU A 66 -15.95 14.50 -6.40
CA LEU A 66 -15.20 13.59 -7.28
C LEU A 66 -13.71 13.54 -6.92
N VAL A 67 -13.10 14.69 -6.64
CA VAL A 67 -11.69 14.78 -6.23
C VAL A 67 -11.46 14.10 -4.88
N GLN A 68 -12.33 14.33 -3.89
CA GLN A 68 -12.26 13.67 -2.59
C GLN A 68 -12.38 12.16 -2.73
N LYS A 69 -13.36 11.67 -3.50
CA LYS A 69 -13.54 10.24 -3.73
C LYS A 69 -12.34 9.63 -4.46
N LYS A 70 -11.78 10.33 -5.45
CA LYS A 70 -10.54 9.92 -6.14
C LYS A 70 -9.36 9.85 -5.16
N ASN A 71 -9.17 10.87 -4.34
CA ASN A 71 -8.08 10.92 -3.36
C ASN A 71 -8.18 9.78 -2.34
N ASN A 72 -9.39 9.45 -1.88
CA ASN A 72 -9.61 8.33 -0.98
C ASN A 72 -9.22 6.99 -1.64
N LEU A 73 -9.62 6.77 -2.89
CA LEU A 73 -9.26 5.56 -3.63
C LEU A 73 -7.74 5.46 -3.88
N VAL A 74 -7.08 6.57 -4.24
CA VAL A 74 -5.61 6.60 -4.38
C VAL A 74 -4.93 6.30 -3.03
N SER A 75 -5.44 6.84 -1.92
CA SER A 75 -4.90 6.56 -0.60
C SER A 75 -5.05 5.07 -0.26
N GLU A 76 -6.23 4.50 -0.48
CA GLU A 76 -6.51 3.07 -0.26
C GLU A 76 -5.64 2.17 -1.15
N GLU A 77 -5.51 2.49 -2.44
CA GLU A 77 -4.62 1.78 -3.37
C GLU A 77 -3.17 1.78 -2.86
N SER A 78 -2.68 2.94 -2.40
CA SER A 78 -1.35 3.05 -1.82
C SER A 78 -1.17 2.16 -0.59
N ASP A 79 -2.17 2.06 0.29
CA ASP A 79 -2.10 1.19 1.48
C ASP A 79 -2.06 -0.28 1.09
N LEU A 80 -2.90 -0.67 0.13
CA LEU A 80 -2.92 -2.03 -0.41
C LEU A 80 -1.58 -2.40 -1.06
N MET A 81 -0.96 -1.47 -1.80
CA MET A 81 0.34 -1.69 -2.41
C MET A 81 1.47 -1.84 -1.37
N ILE A 82 1.39 -1.12 -0.25
CA ILE A 82 2.33 -1.32 0.88
C ILE A 82 2.12 -2.70 1.50
N ALA A 83 0.87 -3.11 1.75
CA ALA A 83 0.55 -4.43 2.29
C ALA A 83 1.06 -5.58 1.40
N VAL A 84 0.98 -5.43 0.06
CA VAL A 84 1.59 -6.39 -0.88
C VAL A 84 3.12 -6.48 -0.71
N GLN A 85 3.79 -5.36 -0.48
CA GLN A 85 5.24 -5.37 -0.26
C GLN A 85 5.60 -5.99 1.09
N GLU A 86 4.82 -5.73 2.14
CA GLU A 86 5.00 -6.35 3.45
C GLU A 86 4.87 -7.87 3.37
N LEU A 87 3.81 -8.40 2.73
CA LEU A 87 3.60 -9.83 2.52
C LEU A 87 4.79 -10.48 1.76
N LYS A 88 5.31 -9.82 0.72
CA LYS A 88 6.49 -10.31 -0.01
C LYS A 88 7.75 -10.36 0.85
N LEU A 89 7.93 -9.37 1.73
CA LEU A 89 9.07 -9.34 2.65
C LEU A 89 8.93 -10.39 3.76
N GLU A 90 7.72 -10.64 4.25
CA GLU A 90 7.43 -11.73 5.18
C GLU A 90 7.69 -13.10 4.58
N GLU A 91 7.25 -13.34 3.34
CA GLU A 91 7.55 -14.59 2.63
C GLU A 91 9.05 -14.79 2.45
N LYS A 92 9.77 -13.75 1.99
CA LYS A 92 11.24 -13.80 1.87
C LYS A 92 11.89 -14.06 3.22
N GLN A 93 11.46 -13.40 4.28
CA GLN A 93 12.00 -13.63 5.62
C GLN A 93 11.76 -15.06 6.11
N CYS A 94 10.56 -15.60 5.88
CA CYS A 94 10.21 -16.97 6.24
C CYS A 94 11.10 -17.99 5.53
N HIS A 95 11.33 -17.80 4.22
CA HIS A 95 12.23 -18.63 3.44
C HIS A 95 13.68 -18.58 3.97
N LEU A 96 14.21 -17.37 4.20
CA LEU A 96 15.55 -17.19 4.74
C LEU A 96 15.71 -17.79 6.15
N ASP A 97 14.69 -17.70 7.01
CA ASP A 97 14.72 -18.29 8.35
C ASP A 97 14.75 -19.81 8.29
N GLN A 98 14.01 -20.39 7.35
CA GLN A 98 14.05 -21.82 7.11
C GLN A 98 15.44 -22.28 6.63
N GLU A 99 16.04 -21.59 5.66
CA GLU A 99 17.39 -21.91 5.19
C GLU A 99 18.42 -21.79 6.31
N MET A 100 18.38 -20.69 7.07
CA MET A 100 19.29 -20.47 8.19
C MET A 100 19.13 -21.56 9.27
N ARG A 101 17.90 -21.98 9.58
CA ARG A 101 17.65 -23.10 10.51
C ARG A 101 18.25 -24.41 10.01
N ARG A 102 18.30 -24.66 8.70
CA ARG A 102 18.93 -25.88 8.15
C ARG A 102 20.42 -25.88 8.45
N TYR A 103 21.10 -24.76 8.24
CA TYR A 103 22.53 -24.61 8.53
C TYR A 103 22.84 -24.59 10.03
N MET A 104 22.00 -23.94 10.86
CA MET A 104 22.18 -23.96 12.32
C MET A 104 21.99 -25.34 12.95
N ASN A 105 21.12 -26.19 12.37
CA ASN A 105 20.92 -27.56 12.85
C ASN A 105 22.03 -28.53 12.39
N MET A 106 22.96 -28.07 11.54
CA MET A 106 24.11 -28.85 11.09
C MET A 106 25.29 -28.65 12.03
N ASP A 107 25.97 -29.74 12.39
CA ASP A 107 27.11 -29.71 13.31
C ASP A 107 28.26 -28.88 12.72
N GLU A 108 28.88 -28.01 13.53
CA GLU A 108 29.93 -27.08 13.09
C GLU A 108 31.14 -27.81 12.48
N GLY A 109 31.45 -29.01 12.98
CA GLY A 109 32.55 -29.84 12.46
C GLY A 109 32.28 -30.45 11.08
N LEU A 110 31.04 -30.42 10.60
CA LEU A 110 30.64 -30.94 9.29
C LEU A 110 30.40 -29.85 8.25
N LYS A 111 30.43 -28.56 8.65
CA LYS A 111 30.18 -27.44 7.76
C LYS A 111 31.33 -27.27 6.77
N THR A 112 31.01 -27.23 5.50
CA THR A 112 31.97 -26.90 4.46
C THR A 112 32.21 -25.38 4.42
N PRO A 113 33.34 -24.91 3.86
CA PRO A 113 33.55 -23.48 3.63
C PRO A 113 32.47 -22.86 2.72
N GLN A 114 31.80 -23.67 1.89
CA GLN A 114 30.66 -23.23 1.07
C GLN A 114 29.42 -22.98 1.95
N ASP A 115 29.15 -23.82 2.94
CA ASP A 115 28.04 -23.65 3.87
C ASP A 115 28.22 -22.39 4.73
N LEU A 116 29.44 -22.12 5.19
CA LEU A 116 29.78 -20.89 5.93
C LEU A 116 29.59 -19.64 5.06
N GLN A 117 29.83 -19.74 3.76
CA GLN A 117 29.60 -18.64 2.83
C GLN A 117 28.10 -18.42 2.59
N ALA A 118 27.33 -19.50 2.42
CA ALA A 118 25.88 -19.44 2.31
C ALA A 118 25.22 -18.83 3.56
N GLU A 119 25.67 -19.18 4.77
CA GLU A 119 25.20 -18.57 6.02
C GLU A 119 25.41 -17.04 6.02
N LYS A 120 26.58 -16.56 5.57
CA LYS A 120 26.85 -15.12 5.47
C LYS A 120 25.94 -14.44 4.45
N GLU A 121 25.74 -15.05 3.30
CA GLU A 121 24.85 -14.52 2.25
C GLU A 121 23.40 -14.44 2.74
N ILE A 122 22.92 -15.45 3.47
CA ILE A 122 21.59 -15.46 4.09
C ILE A 122 21.46 -14.31 5.09
N LEU A 123 22.48 -14.08 5.93
CA LEU A 123 22.49 -12.95 6.88
C LEU A 123 22.50 -11.60 6.17
N GLU A 124 23.26 -11.45 5.07
CA GLU A 124 23.23 -10.23 4.25
C GLU A 124 21.85 -9.99 3.64
N GLN A 125 21.18 -11.04 3.16
CA GLN A 125 19.83 -10.95 2.65
C GLN A 125 18.80 -10.60 3.74
N PHE A 126 18.97 -11.09 4.96
CA PHE A 126 18.15 -10.67 6.10
C PHE A 126 18.30 -9.18 6.39
N LEU A 127 19.53 -8.67 6.39
CA LEU A 127 19.78 -7.23 6.54
C LEU A 127 19.13 -6.42 5.42
N GLU A 128 19.12 -6.94 4.19
CA GLU A 128 18.41 -6.32 3.07
C GLU A 128 16.89 -6.26 3.30
N VAL A 129 16.29 -7.35 3.82
CA VAL A 129 14.86 -7.40 4.16
C VAL A 129 14.52 -6.36 5.24
N VAL A 130 15.33 -6.26 6.30
CA VAL A 130 15.15 -5.25 7.36
C VAL A 130 15.21 -3.84 6.76
N LYS A 131 16.24 -3.53 5.97
CA LYS A 131 16.37 -2.23 5.29
C LYS A 131 15.17 -1.92 4.39
N LYS A 132 14.61 -2.91 3.71
CA LYS A 132 13.42 -2.74 2.88
C LYS A 132 12.18 -2.43 3.72
N ARG A 133 12.00 -3.09 4.87
CA ARG A 133 10.92 -2.74 5.82
C ARG A 133 11.09 -1.35 6.42
N ASP A 134 12.31 -0.95 6.78
CA ASP A 134 12.57 0.39 7.30
C ASP A 134 12.14 1.48 6.30
N LYS A 135 12.36 1.24 5.00
CA LYS A 135 11.85 2.13 3.93
C LYS A 135 10.33 2.16 3.85
N LEU A 136 9.65 1.02 4.03
CA LEU A 136 8.18 0.98 4.04
C LEU A 136 7.61 1.78 5.21
N ILE A 137 8.20 1.64 6.41
CA ILE A 137 7.82 2.41 7.59
C ILE A 137 8.00 3.91 7.32
N GLN A 138 9.10 4.31 6.69
CA GLN A 138 9.32 5.71 6.31
C GLN A 138 8.23 6.22 5.36
N VAL A 139 7.87 5.45 4.33
CA VAL A 139 6.81 5.82 3.37
C VAL A 139 5.45 5.95 4.07
N GLN A 140 5.13 5.03 4.99
CA GLN A 140 3.90 5.10 5.79
C GLN A 140 3.88 6.34 6.69
N GLU A 141 5.01 6.69 7.31
CA GLU A 141 5.12 7.88 8.15
C GLU A 141 5.00 9.18 7.33
N GLU A 142 5.66 9.26 6.18
CA GLU A 142 5.53 10.39 5.25
C GLU A 142 4.08 10.57 4.77
N LYS A 143 3.38 9.47 4.48
CA LYS A 143 1.96 9.47 4.14
C LYS A 143 1.11 9.99 5.31
N ARG A 144 1.31 9.47 6.52
CA ARG A 144 0.59 9.90 7.74
C ARG A 144 0.78 11.39 8.02
N LEU A 145 2.00 11.90 7.88
CA LEU A 145 2.31 13.32 8.06
C LEU A 145 1.66 14.19 6.98
N SER A 146 1.62 13.72 5.74
CA SER A 146 0.95 14.42 4.63
C SER A 146 -0.56 14.50 4.85
N GLU A 147 -1.18 13.43 5.33
CA GLU A 147 -2.62 13.40 5.65
C GLU A 147 -2.95 14.34 6.82
N LEU A 148 -2.14 14.38 7.87
CA LEU A 148 -2.26 15.34 8.97
C LEU A 148 -2.11 16.79 8.50
N GLY A 149 -1.11 17.08 7.68
CA GLY A 149 -0.89 18.42 7.12
C GLY A 149 -2.04 18.87 6.21
N SER A 150 -2.69 17.93 5.51
CA SER A 150 -3.87 18.22 4.70
C SER A 150 -5.13 18.47 5.55
N ALA A 151 -5.24 17.84 6.73
CA ALA A 151 -6.32 18.06 7.67
C ALA A 151 -6.20 19.41 8.41
N ASP A 152 -4.98 19.87 8.68
CA ASP A 152 -4.72 21.13 9.39
C ASP A 152 -5.07 22.37 8.55
N LEU A 153 -4.92 22.29 7.23
CA LEU A 153 -5.33 23.34 6.30
C LEU A 153 -6.85 23.51 6.15
N GLY A 154 -7.66 22.63 6.76
CA GLY A 154 -9.11 22.69 6.78
C GLY A 154 -9.72 23.51 7.92
N MET A 155 -8.93 24.00 8.89
CA MET A 155 -9.42 24.67 10.11
C MET A 155 -9.01 26.13 10.30
N GLU A 156 -8.39 26.79 9.33
CA GLU A 156 -8.10 28.23 9.44
C GLU A 156 -8.88 29.06 8.40
N ARG A 157 -10.06 29.51 8.82
CA ARG A 157 -10.46 30.94 8.83
C ARG A 157 -11.94 31.11 9.25
N ARG A 158 -12.17 31.42 10.53
CA ARG A 158 -13.24 32.37 10.89
C ARG A 158 -12.62 33.77 10.87
N PRO A 159 -13.11 34.71 10.05
CA PRO A 159 -12.88 36.11 10.33
C PRO A 159 -13.80 36.48 11.50
N GLU A 160 -13.21 36.87 12.63
CA GLU A 160 -13.91 37.68 13.62
C GLU A 160 -14.08 39.09 13.01
N ALA A 161 -15.34 39.50 12.82
CA ALA A 161 -15.77 40.88 12.63
C ALA A 161 -17.20 41.02 13.18
#